data_AF-A0A7X1TF28-F1
#
_entry.id   AF-A0A7X1TF28-F1
#
_cell.length_a   1.000
_cell.length_b   1.000
_cell.length_c   1.000
_cell.angle_alpha   90.00
_cell.angle_beta   90.00
_cell.angle_gamma   90.00
#
_symmetry.space_group_name_H-M   'P 1'
#
loop_
_entity.id
_entity.type
_entity.pdbx_description
1 polymer ?
#
loop_
_entity_poly.entity_id
_entity_poly.type
_entity_poly.pdbx_seq_one_letter_code
_entity_poly.pdbx_strand_id
1 'polypeptide(L)'
;MNQSEFAALHGVSRKTVTKWKERGWLVFAGDEVDVEASNKLLKRYRRDGVPTVTEPAAKKPRGNKRQPVTQAAKGVTLEAGESAGDVAKQILSGNVELMDFDEARCFKENYLGLMAQLEYERKSGSLVELDTATAILFEEFRAQRDAWLNWPTRVGPILAADLGVEADRVVEALTAHVHKQIAQLGEPEANFSEREG
;
A
#
# COMPACT_ATOMS: atom_id res chain seq x y z
N MET A 1 40.70 -11.88 -17.79
CA MET A 1 40.69 -10.61 -18.57
C MET A 1 41.31 -9.48 -17.77
N ASN A 2 42.16 -8.64 -18.37
CA ASN A 2 42.73 -7.48 -17.67
C ASN A 2 41.75 -6.29 -17.60
N GLN A 3 42.02 -5.30 -16.74
CA GLN A 3 41.12 -4.14 -16.55
C GLN A 3 40.93 -3.28 -17.81
N SER A 4 41.89 -3.31 -18.74
CA SER A 4 41.87 -2.50 -19.96
C SER A 4 40.99 -3.13 -21.04
N GLU A 5 41.10 -4.45 -21.18
CA GLU A 5 40.20 -5.28 -21.98
C GLU A 5 38.78 -5.19 -21.42
N PHE A 6 38.61 -5.21 -20.10
CA PHE A 6 37.30 -5.02 -19.46
C PHE A 6 36.71 -3.64 -19.74
N ALA A 7 37.54 -2.59 -19.70
CA ALA A 7 37.14 -1.24 -20.07
C ALA A 7 36.68 -1.15 -21.53
N ALA A 8 37.42 -1.77 -22.46
CA ALA A 8 37.09 -1.83 -23.88
C ALA A 8 35.79 -2.61 -24.13
N LEU A 9 35.58 -3.73 -23.44
CA LEU A 9 34.38 -4.57 -23.55
C LEU A 9 33.10 -3.83 -23.13
N HIS A 10 33.20 -2.94 -22.13
CA HIS A 10 32.08 -2.12 -21.66
C HIS A 10 31.99 -0.74 -22.31
N GLY A 11 32.89 -0.40 -23.25
CA GLY A 11 32.93 0.91 -23.89
C GLY A 11 33.20 2.08 -22.93
N VAL A 12 33.90 1.82 -21.82
CA VAL A 12 34.20 2.82 -20.77
C VAL A 12 35.70 3.11 -20.66
N SER A 13 36.05 4.22 -20.02
CA SER A 13 37.46 4.55 -19.75
C SER A 13 38.06 3.64 -18.67
N ARG A 14 39.38 3.37 -18.73
CA ARG A 14 40.10 2.63 -17.67
C ARG A 14 39.90 3.29 -16.29
N LYS A 15 39.82 4.63 -16.22
CA LYS A 15 39.53 5.38 -14.98
C LYS A 15 38.17 4.99 -14.37
N THR A 16 37.17 4.68 -15.20
CA THR A 16 35.86 4.22 -14.74
C THR A 16 35.95 2.85 -14.09
N VAL A 17 36.72 1.93 -14.68
CA VAL A 17 36.96 0.58 -14.12
C VAL A 17 37.75 0.66 -12.80
N THR A 18 38.71 1.57 -12.69
CA THR A 18 39.41 1.82 -11.41
C THR A 18 38.44 2.29 -10.33
N LYS A 19 37.51 3.21 -10.65
CA LYS A 19 36.47 3.63 -9.70
C LYS A 19 35.52 2.50 -9.33
N TRP A 20 35.20 1.58 -10.24
CA TRP A 20 34.39 0.40 -9.92
C TRP A 20 35.14 -0.57 -8.99
N LYS A 21 36.45 -0.72 -9.19
CA LYS A 21 37.31 -1.47 -8.26
C LYS A 21 37.34 -0.83 -6.87
N GLU A 22 37.55 0.49 -6.78
CA GLU A 22 37.54 1.24 -5.51
C GLU A 22 36.20 1.10 -4.76
N ARG A 23 35.10 1.00 -5.50
CA ARG A 23 33.75 0.81 -4.95
C ARG A 23 33.40 -0.65 -4.63
N GLY A 24 34.30 -1.60 -4.92
CA GLY A 24 34.08 -3.03 -4.68
C GLY A 24 33.06 -3.68 -5.63
N TRP A 25 32.81 -3.10 -6.80
CA TRP A 25 31.83 -3.61 -7.77
C TRP A 25 32.42 -4.60 -8.79
N LEU A 26 33.71 -4.95 -8.64
CA LEU A 26 34.41 -5.88 -9.50
C LEU A 26 35.01 -7.01 -8.64
N VAL A 27 34.92 -8.24 -9.15
CA VAL A 27 35.53 -9.42 -8.56
C VAL A 27 36.80 -9.73 -9.33
N PHE A 28 37.90 -9.92 -8.60
CA PHE A 28 39.20 -10.28 -9.17
C PHE A 28 39.58 -11.70 -8.76
N ALA A 29 40.00 -12.51 -9.74
CA ALA A 29 40.61 -13.81 -9.54
C ALA A 29 42.13 -13.66 -9.75
N GLY A 30 42.83 -13.19 -8.71
CA GLY A 30 44.25 -12.83 -8.82
C GLY A 30 44.45 -11.51 -9.55
N ASP A 31 45.20 -11.52 -10.66
CA ASP A 31 45.47 -10.32 -11.48
C ASP A 31 44.44 -10.11 -12.61
N GLU A 32 43.49 -11.03 -12.73
CA GLU A 32 42.43 -10.99 -13.75
C GLU A 32 41.06 -10.65 -13.17
N VAL A 33 40.25 -9.92 -13.94
CA VAL A 33 38.85 -9.62 -13.63
C VAL A 33 38.00 -10.83 -13.99
N ASP A 34 37.21 -11.31 -13.03
CA ASP A 34 36.12 -12.25 -13.29
C ASP A 34 34.97 -11.47 -13.94
N VAL A 35 34.76 -11.72 -15.23
CA VAL A 35 33.82 -11.00 -16.09
C VAL A 35 32.38 -11.20 -15.64
N GLU A 36 32.03 -12.43 -15.28
CA GLU A 36 30.66 -12.81 -14.98
C GLU A 36 30.26 -12.31 -13.60
N ALA A 37 31.12 -12.54 -12.59
CA ALA A 37 30.88 -12.06 -11.24
C ALA A 37 30.89 -10.51 -11.17
N SER A 38 31.81 -9.86 -11.88
CA SER A 38 31.86 -8.40 -11.97
C SER A 38 30.63 -7.83 -12.69
N ASN A 39 30.17 -8.45 -13.77
CA ASN A 39 28.95 -8.02 -14.47
C ASN A 39 27.69 -8.18 -13.61
N LYS A 40 27.62 -9.24 -12.78
CA LYS A 40 26.52 -9.43 -11.82
C LYS A 40 26.48 -8.32 -10.77
N LEU A 41 27.64 -7.90 -10.25
CA LEU A 41 27.72 -6.78 -9.30
C LEU A 41 27.42 -5.43 -9.97
N LEU A 42 27.94 -5.20 -11.18
CA LEU A 42 27.71 -3.95 -11.90
C LEU A 42 26.23 -3.74 -12.25
N LYS A 43 25.48 -4.80 -12.60
CA LYS A 43 24.03 -4.70 -12.79
C LYS A 43 23.33 -4.20 -11.52
N ARG A 44 23.65 -4.79 -10.37
CA ARG A 44 23.07 -4.42 -9.06
C ARG A 44 23.33 -2.97 -8.63
N TYR A 45 24.50 -2.40 -8.95
CA TYR A 45 24.92 -1.11 -8.39
C TYR A 45 25.02 0.06 -9.40
N ARG A 46 24.96 -0.20 -10.70
CA ARG A 46 25.14 0.84 -11.73
C ARG A 46 23.81 1.50 -12.09
N ARG A 47 23.78 2.84 -11.98
CA ARG A 47 22.64 3.70 -12.32
C ARG A 47 22.12 3.59 -13.76
N ASP A 48 22.99 3.22 -14.71
CA ASP A 48 22.67 3.17 -16.14
C ASP A 48 22.52 1.72 -16.66
N GLY A 49 22.50 0.72 -15.77
CA GLY A 49 22.66 -0.68 -16.14
C GLY A 49 24.01 -0.96 -16.82
N VAL A 50 24.34 -2.24 -17.01
CA VAL A 50 25.38 -2.61 -17.98
C VAL A 50 24.65 -2.77 -19.31
N PRO A 51 25.00 -2.03 -20.39
CA PRO A 51 24.50 -2.36 -21.72
C PRO A 51 24.71 -3.84 -21.94
N THR A 52 23.63 -4.59 -22.21
CA THR A 52 23.72 -6.02 -22.47
C THR A 52 24.80 -6.23 -23.52
N VAL A 53 25.80 -7.05 -23.19
CA VAL A 53 26.84 -7.47 -24.14
C VAL A 53 26.11 -7.99 -25.35
N THR A 54 26.08 -7.18 -26.39
CA THR A 54 25.29 -7.45 -27.58
C THR A 54 26.15 -8.37 -28.43
N GLU A 55 25.74 -9.64 -28.51
CA GLU A 55 26.00 -10.40 -29.72
C GLU A 55 25.47 -9.60 -30.94
N PRO A 56 26.04 -9.79 -32.13
CA PRO A 56 25.87 -8.87 -33.25
C PRO A 56 24.39 -8.63 -33.59
N ALA A 57 24.07 -7.35 -33.72
CA ALA A 57 22.71 -6.83 -33.89
C ALA A 57 21.89 -7.54 -34.98
N ALA A 58 20.72 -8.07 -34.61
CA ALA A 58 19.64 -8.31 -35.54
C ALA A 58 18.25 -8.28 -34.89
N LYS A 59 17.49 -7.22 -35.23
CA LYS A 59 16.02 -7.14 -35.50
C LYS A 59 15.14 -6.27 -34.58
N LYS A 60 14.78 -5.11 -35.17
CA LYS A 60 13.47 -4.39 -35.30
C LYS A 60 12.47 -4.32 -34.12
N PRO A 61 11.78 -3.16 -33.95
CA PRO A 61 10.90 -2.92 -32.81
C PRO A 61 9.61 -3.72 -32.95
N ARG A 62 9.28 -4.52 -31.95
CA ARG A 62 8.02 -5.26 -31.85
C ARG A 62 7.14 -4.52 -30.82
N GLY A 63 5.93 -4.16 -31.24
CA GLY A 63 5.02 -3.25 -30.54
C GLY A 63 4.71 -3.60 -29.09
N ASN A 64 4.48 -2.55 -28.30
CA ASN A 64 4.08 -2.57 -26.90
C ASN A 64 2.79 -3.38 -26.70
N LYS A 65 2.93 -4.64 -26.32
CA LYS A 65 1.90 -5.32 -25.54
C LYS A 65 2.16 -4.97 -24.08
N ARG A 66 1.30 -4.12 -23.50
CA ARG A 66 1.33 -3.82 -22.06
C ARG A 66 1.06 -5.12 -21.31
N GLN A 67 2.08 -5.68 -20.67
CA GLN A 67 1.87 -6.67 -19.62
C GLN A 67 1.28 -5.96 -18.39
N PRO A 68 0.39 -6.59 -17.62
CA PRO A 68 0.03 -6.09 -16.30
C PRO A 68 1.31 -5.98 -15.46
N VAL A 69 1.66 -4.76 -15.05
CA VAL A 69 2.93 -4.40 -14.38
C VAL A 69 3.05 -5.01 -12.96
N THR A 70 2.07 -5.78 -12.52
CA THR A 70 2.04 -6.44 -11.21
C THR A 70 2.58 -7.87 -11.21
N GLN A 71 2.90 -8.46 -12.36
CA GLN A 71 3.52 -9.78 -12.39
C GLN A 71 4.99 -9.68 -12.77
N ALA A 72 5.83 -10.09 -11.81
CA ALA A 72 7.28 -10.30 -11.89
C ALA A 72 8.17 -9.17 -11.34
N ALA A 73 8.24 -9.11 -10.00
CA ALA A 73 9.52 -9.01 -9.33
C ALA A 73 9.46 -9.92 -8.08
N LYS A 74 10.08 -11.11 -8.14
CA LYS A 74 10.41 -11.92 -6.95
C LYS A 74 11.59 -11.24 -6.23
N GLY A 75 11.38 -10.02 -5.75
CA GLY A 75 12.35 -9.30 -4.95
C GLY A 75 11.67 -8.80 -3.69
N VAL A 76 12.39 -8.90 -2.58
CA VAL A 76 12.05 -8.49 -1.21
C VAL A 76 10.58 -8.11 -1.01
N THR A 77 9.72 -9.12 -1.01
CA THR A 77 8.33 -8.97 -0.58
C THR A 77 8.30 -9.04 0.93
N LEU A 78 7.66 -8.07 1.59
CA LEU A 78 7.36 -8.16 3.01
C LEU A 78 6.43 -9.37 3.19
N GLU A 79 6.90 -10.41 3.88
CA GLU A 79 6.03 -11.53 4.25
C GLU A 79 5.03 -11.06 5.33
N ALA A 80 3.87 -11.72 5.40
CA ALA A 80 2.83 -11.37 6.36
C ALA A 80 3.37 -11.48 7.81
N GLY A 81 3.57 -10.34 8.48
CA GLY A 81 4.08 -10.25 9.85
C GLY A 81 5.51 -9.72 9.99
N GLU A 82 6.25 -9.50 8.88
CA GLU A 82 7.56 -8.86 8.94
C GLU A 82 7.44 -7.34 9.03
N SER A 83 8.18 -6.73 9.97
CA SER A 83 8.26 -5.27 10.03
C SER A 83 9.23 -4.74 8.97
N ALA A 84 9.01 -3.50 8.51
CA ALA A 84 9.95 -2.82 7.62
C ALA A 84 11.38 -2.74 8.20
N GLY A 85 11.50 -2.71 9.54
CA GLY A 85 12.79 -2.71 10.24
C GLY A 85 13.53 -4.05 10.16
N ASP A 86 12.80 -5.17 10.12
CA ASP A 86 13.39 -6.51 10.04
C ASP A 86 13.91 -6.78 8.63
N VAL A 87 13.13 -6.38 7.62
CA VAL A 87 13.56 -6.43 6.22
C VAL A 87 14.76 -5.53 5.96
N ALA A 88 14.81 -4.33 6.57
CA ALA A 88 15.98 -3.46 6.49
C ALA A 88 17.25 -4.11 7.08
N LYS A 89 17.15 -4.83 8.20
CA LYS A 89 18.27 -5.59 8.78
C LYS A 89 18.69 -6.75 7.86
N GLN A 90 17.74 -7.43 7.24
CA GLN A 90 18.01 -8.55 6.32
C GLN A 90 18.75 -8.06 5.06
N ILE A 91 18.33 -6.91 4.51
CA ILE A 91 19.02 -6.23 3.41
C ILE A 91 20.44 -5.84 3.83
N LEU A 92 20.61 -5.24 5.02
CA LEU A 92 21.93 -4.78 5.49
C LEU A 92 22.90 -5.93 5.81
N SER A 93 22.37 -7.07 6.24
CA SER A 93 23.15 -8.31 6.47
C SER A 93 23.49 -9.07 5.19
N GLY A 94 22.98 -8.63 4.02
CA GLY A 94 23.25 -9.27 2.73
C GLY A 94 22.51 -10.61 2.55
N ASN A 95 21.60 -10.95 3.46
CA ASN A 95 20.84 -12.20 3.47
C ASN A 95 19.65 -12.20 2.50
N VAL A 96 19.53 -11.18 1.64
CA VAL A 96 18.45 -11.01 0.68
C VAL A 96 19.02 -10.78 -0.71
N GLU A 97 18.48 -11.49 -1.70
CA GLU A 97 18.75 -11.18 -3.10
C GLU A 97 18.00 -9.90 -3.51
N LEU A 98 18.77 -8.85 -3.80
CA LEU A 98 18.23 -7.57 -4.25
C LEU A 98 17.83 -7.64 -5.72
N MET A 99 16.76 -6.90 -6.07
CA MET A 99 16.37 -6.65 -7.46
C MET A 99 17.49 -5.94 -8.22
N ASP A 100 17.44 -6.01 -9.55
CA ASP A 100 18.31 -5.19 -10.39
C ASP A 100 18.02 -3.70 -10.21
N PHE A 101 18.98 -2.81 -10.51
CA PHE A 101 18.83 -1.38 -10.25
C PHE A 101 17.63 -0.78 -11.01
N ASP A 102 17.48 -1.12 -12.28
CA ASP A 102 16.38 -0.60 -13.12
C ASP A 102 15.03 -1.15 -12.68
N GLU A 103 14.99 -2.42 -12.26
CA GLU A 103 13.80 -3.06 -11.68
C GLU A 103 13.40 -2.39 -10.35
N ALA A 104 14.37 -2.18 -9.45
CA ALA A 104 14.15 -1.51 -8.17
C ALA A 104 13.66 -0.07 -8.35
N ARG A 105 14.20 0.64 -9.34
CA ARG A 105 13.75 1.99 -9.68
C ARG A 105 12.32 1.99 -10.21
N CYS A 106 12.00 1.11 -11.16
CA CYS A 106 10.66 0.96 -11.70
C CYS A 106 9.65 0.66 -10.58
N PHE A 107 9.99 -0.29 -9.70
CA PHE A 107 9.18 -0.65 -8.54
C PHE A 107 8.93 0.57 -7.63
N LYS A 108 9.98 1.31 -7.27
CA LYS A 108 9.86 2.53 -6.45
C LYS A 108 8.92 3.56 -7.08
N GLU A 109 9.08 3.86 -8.37
CA GLU A 109 8.24 4.85 -9.07
C GLU A 109 6.77 4.41 -9.12
N ASN A 110 6.51 3.12 -9.36
CA ASN A 110 5.16 2.56 -9.33
C ASN A 110 4.52 2.73 -7.95
N TYR A 111 5.24 2.39 -6.88
CA TYR A 111 4.74 2.55 -5.50
C TYR A 111 4.52 4.02 -5.13
N LEU A 112 5.40 4.93 -5.56
CA LEU A 112 5.20 6.36 -5.37
C LEU A 112 3.96 6.85 -6.11
N GLY A 113 3.70 6.34 -7.32
CA GLY A 113 2.46 6.61 -8.06
C GLY A 113 1.22 6.13 -7.30
N LEU A 114 1.23 4.91 -6.78
CA LEU A 114 0.13 4.35 -5.98
C LEU A 114 -0.11 5.14 -4.69
N MET A 115 0.95 5.55 -3.98
CA MET A 115 0.84 6.40 -2.80
C MET A 115 0.29 7.77 -3.13
N ALA A 116 0.73 8.39 -4.23
CA ALA A 116 0.19 9.66 -4.68
C ALA A 116 -1.29 9.55 -5.07
N GLN A 117 -1.69 8.43 -5.69
CA GLN A 117 -3.09 8.16 -6.00
C GLN A 117 -3.93 8.00 -4.73
N LEU A 118 -3.49 7.19 -3.77
CA LEU A 118 -4.20 7.00 -2.50
C LEU A 118 -4.31 8.34 -1.74
N GLU A 119 -3.25 9.14 -1.71
CA GLU A 119 -3.30 10.47 -1.12
C GLU A 119 -4.27 11.40 -1.84
N TYR A 120 -4.31 11.35 -3.17
CA TYR A 120 -5.25 12.12 -3.97
C TYR A 120 -6.69 11.71 -3.63
N GLU A 121 -7.00 10.41 -3.63
CA GLU A 121 -8.33 9.88 -3.32
C GLU A 121 -8.78 10.21 -1.89
N ARG A 122 -7.84 10.21 -0.93
CA ARG A 122 -8.11 10.68 0.44
C ARG A 122 -8.39 12.17 0.47
N LYS A 123 -7.58 13.00 -0.22
CA LYS A 123 -7.74 14.46 -0.25
C LYS A 123 -8.98 14.90 -1.04
N SER A 124 -9.40 14.13 -2.05
CA SER A 124 -10.63 14.37 -2.81
C SER A 124 -11.88 13.95 -2.04
N GLY A 125 -11.73 13.29 -0.87
CA GLY A 125 -12.84 12.78 -0.07
C GLY A 125 -13.47 11.50 -0.64
N SER A 126 -12.79 10.83 -1.58
CA SER A 126 -13.25 9.55 -2.13
C SER A 126 -12.97 8.37 -1.19
N LEU A 127 -11.97 8.51 -0.32
CA LEU A 127 -11.67 7.54 0.74
C LEU A 127 -11.98 8.11 2.12
N VAL A 128 -12.55 7.26 2.98
CA VAL A 128 -12.79 7.56 4.39
C VAL A 128 -12.07 6.51 5.23
N GLU A 129 -11.45 6.94 6.32
CA GLU A 129 -10.86 6.04 7.31
C GLU A 129 -11.98 5.28 8.04
N LEU A 130 -11.92 3.95 8.00
CA LEU A 130 -12.99 3.09 8.51
C LEU A 130 -13.20 3.25 10.02
N ASP A 131 -12.12 3.43 10.79
CA ASP A 131 -12.21 3.67 12.24
C ASP A 131 -12.94 4.98 12.54
N THR A 132 -12.60 6.04 11.81
CA THR A 132 -13.25 7.36 11.91
C THR A 132 -14.73 7.27 11.51
N ALA A 133 -15.06 6.62 10.40
CA ALA A 133 -16.45 6.43 9.96
C ALA A 133 -17.26 5.64 10.99
N THR A 134 -16.67 4.58 11.54
CA THR A 134 -17.30 3.72 12.55
C THR A 134 -17.58 4.49 13.84
N ALA A 135 -16.60 5.28 14.31
CA ALA A 135 -16.75 6.11 15.51
C ALA A 135 -17.89 7.12 15.35
N ILE A 136 -17.90 7.88 14.24
CA ILE A 136 -18.95 8.85 13.96
C ILE A 136 -20.31 8.17 13.89
N LEU A 137 -20.43 7.07 13.13
CA LEU A 137 -21.70 6.36 12.98
C LEU A 137 -22.22 5.84 14.33
N PHE A 138 -21.33 5.29 15.15
CA PHE A 138 -21.69 4.80 16.48
C PHE A 138 -22.14 5.93 17.42
N GLU A 139 -21.45 7.06 17.41
CA GLU A 139 -21.83 8.24 18.19
C GLU A 139 -23.19 8.80 17.75
N GLU A 140 -23.44 8.90 16.44
CA GLU A 140 -24.72 9.37 15.89
C GLU A 140 -25.87 8.43 16.26
N PHE A 141 -25.71 7.11 16.10
CA PHE A 141 -26.75 6.15 16.51
C PHE A 141 -26.98 6.14 18.02
N ARG A 142 -25.92 6.35 18.81
CA ARG A 142 -26.06 6.52 20.26
C ARG A 142 -26.86 7.78 20.58
N ALA A 143 -26.53 8.92 19.96
CA ALA A 143 -27.26 10.16 20.15
C ALA A 143 -28.74 10.01 19.74
N GLN A 144 -29.01 9.31 18.64
CA GLN A 144 -30.37 9.02 18.19
C GLN A 144 -31.14 8.13 19.18
N ARG A 145 -30.49 7.09 19.73
CA ARG A 145 -31.09 6.23 20.76
C ARG A 145 -31.42 7.04 22.00
N ASP A 146 -30.48 7.83 22.49
CA ASP A 146 -30.65 8.64 23.70
C ASP A 146 -31.74 9.73 23.48
N ALA A 147 -31.86 10.28 22.27
CA ALA A 147 -32.94 11.19 21.89
C ALA A 147 -34.32 10.50 21.91
N TRP A 148 -34.42 9.25 21.42
CA TRP A 148 -35.65 8.48 21.49
C TRP A 148 -36.03 8.12 22.93
N LEU A 149 -35.08 7.72 23.77
CA LEU A 149 -35.34 7.42 25.18
C LEU A 149 -35.88 8.63 25.96
N ASN A 150 -35.43 9.84 25.62
CA ASN A 150 -35.91 11.09 26.22
C ASN A 150 -37.15 11.67 25.51
N TRP A 151 -37.59 11.10 24.39
CA TRP A 151 -38.72 11.64 23.63
C TRP A 151 -40.07 11.52 24.38
N PRO A 152 -40.41 10.39 25.04
CA PRO A 152 -41.66 10.25 25.79
C PRO A 152 -41.84 11.31 26.88
N THR A 153 -40.79 11.68 27.61
CA THR A 153 -40.87 12.68 28.68
C THR A 153 -41.07 14.09 28.13
N ARG A 154 -40.58 14.36 26.92
CA ARG A 154 -40.73 15.66 26.24
C ARG A 154 -42.09 15.81 25.55
N VAL A 155 -42.58 14.77 24.88
CA VAL A 155 -43.79 14.84 24.05
C VAL A 155 -45.03 14.32 24.77
N GLY A 156 -44.88 13.37 25.70
CA GLY A 156 -45.99 12.77 26.43
C GLY A 156 -46.91 13.78 27.13
N PRO A 157 -46.39 14.78 27.87
CA PRO A 157 -47.23 15.79 28.51
C PRO A 157 -47.99 16.69 27.50
N ILE A 158 -47.35 17.02 26.38
CA ILE A 158 -47.97 17.84 25.31
C ILE A 158 -49.12 17.06 24.66
N LEU A 159 -48.85 15.80 24.30
CA LEU A 159 -49.84 14.92 23.69
C LEU A 159 -51.02 14.65 24.64
N ALA A 160 -50.74 14.51 25.94
CA ALA A 160 -51.76 14.32 26.95
C ALA A 160 -52.68 15.54 27.09
N ALA A 161 -52.13 16.76 27.04
CA ALA A 161 -52.88 18.00 27.05
C ALA A 161 -53.78 18.12 25.80
N ASP A 162 -53.26 17.79 24.62
CA ASP A 162 -54.01 17.85 23.36
C ASP A 162 -55.19 16.86 23.33
N LEU A 163 -55.03 15.69 23.93
CA LEU A 163 -56.04 14.64 23.96
C LEU A 163 -56.95 14.68 25.21
N GLY A 164 -56.66 15.55 26.18
CA GLY A 164 -57.42 15.65 27.44
C GLY A 164 -57.30 14.42 28.34
N VAL A 165 -56.14 13.77 28.37
CA VAL A 165 -55.86 12.58 29.17
C VAL A 165 -54.76 12.83 30.21
N GLU A 166 -54.62 11.92 31.19
CA GLU A 166 -53.59 12.01 32.23
C GLU A 166 -52.17 11.88 31.66
N ALA A 167 -51.32 12.87 31.94
CA ALA A 167 -49.96 12.98 31.38
C ALA A 167 -49.07 11.78 31.74
N ASP A 168 -49.09 11.36 33.00
CA ASP A 168 -48.24 10.26 33.49
C ASP A 168 -48.55 8.94 32.75
N ARG A 169 -49.83 8.68 32.45
CA ARG A 169 -50.24 7.48 31.70
C ARG A 169 -49.76 7.50 30.26
N VAL A 170 -49.77 8.66 29.62
CA VAL A 170 -49.27 8.81 28.25
C VAL A 170 -47.75 8.61 28.20
N VAL A 171 -47.01 9.22 29.14
CA VAL A 171 -45.56 9.06 29.22
C VAL A 171 -45.17 7.61 29.48
N GLU A 172 -45.86 6.92 30.40
CA GLU A 172 -45.62 5.50 30.69
C GLU A 172 -45.85 4.62 29.46
N ALA A 173 -47.01 4.79 28.79
CA ALA A 173 -47.34 4.02 27.59
C ALA A 173 -46.34 4.25 26.45
N LEU A 174 -45.98 5.51 26.19
CA LEU A 174 -44.99 5.85 25.16
C LEU A 174 -43.61 5.30 25.49
N THR A 175 -43.18 5.35 26.75
CA THR A 175 -41.89 4.80 27.19
C THR A 175 -41.80 3.31 26.90
N ALA A 176 -42.84 2.55 27.23
CA ALA A 176 -42.88 1.12 26.96
C ALA A 176 -42.79 0.80 25.45
N HIS A 177 -43.52 1.54 24.61
CA HIS A 177 -43.50 1.35 23.16
C HIS A 177 -42.16 1.75 22.53
N VAL A 178 -41.56 2.87 22.96
CA VAL A 178 -40.24 3.31 22.46
C VAL A 178 -39.15 2.32 22.86
N HIS A 179 -39.14 1.84 24.10
CA HIS A 179 -38.17 0.82 24.54
C HIS A 179 -38.29 -0.46 23.72
N LYS A 180 -39.52 -0.92 23.46
CA LYS A 180 -39.76 -2.09 22.60
C LYS A 180 -39.24 -1.86 21.18
N GLN A 181 -39.49 -0.69 20.60
CA GLN A 181 -39.02 -0.34 19.24
C GLN A 181 -37.48 -0.31 19.18
N ILE A 182 -36.82 0.32 20.14
CA ILE A 182 -35.35 0.38 20.19
C ILE A 182 -34.76 -1.03 20.31
N ALA A 183 -35.35 -1.89 21.14
CA ALA A 183 -34.91 -3.28 21.28
C ALA A 183 -35.05 -4.07 19.97
N GLN A 184 -36.12 -3.84 19.20
CA GLN A 184 -36.32 -4.48 17.89
C GLN A 184 -35.32 -4.01 16.82
N LEU A 185 -34.82 -2.77 16.92
CA LEU A 185 -33.81 -2.23 16.01
C LEU A 185 -32.38 -2.72 16.33
N GLY A 186 -32.18 -3.43 17.44
CA GLY A 186 -30.86 -3.72 18.02
C GLY A 186 -29.91 -4.65 17.27
N GLU A 187 -30.27 -5.18 16.10
CA GLU A 187 -29.39 -6.10 15.34
C GLU A 187 -29.50 -5.91 13.81
N PRO A 188 -28.95 -4.82 13.24
CA PRO A 188 -28.70 -4.77 11.80
C PRO A 188 -27.38 -5.49 11.48
N GLU A 189 -27.43 -6.62 10.80
CA GLU A 189 -26.25 -7.18 10.15
C GLU A 189 -25.88 -6.27 8.97
N ALA A 190 -24.80 -5.51 9.11
CA ALA A 190 -24.29 -4.67 8.04
C ALA A 190 -23.65 -5.56 6.96
N ASN A 191 -24.47 -6.03 6.01
CA ASN A 191 -23.98 -6.78 4.87
C ASN A 191 -23.50 -5.83 3.75
N PHE A 192 -22.24 -5.44 3.82
CA PHE A 192 -21.61 -4.57 2.81
C PHE A 192 -21.38 -5.26 1.45
N SER A 193 -21.53 -6.59 1.37
CA SER A 193 -21.28 -7.36 0.14
C SER A 193 -22.46 -7.39 -0.86
N GLU A 194 -23.65 -6.99 -0.43
CA GLU A 194 -24.86 -7.04 -1.29
C GLU A 194 -25.02 -5.83 -2.23
N ARG A 195 -24.22 -4.76 -2.06
CA ARG A 195 -24.35 -3.52 -2.84
C ARG A 195 -23.25 -3.30 -3.88
N GLU A 196 -22.28 -4.22 -4.00
CA GLU A 196 -21.32 -4.21 -5.11
C GLU A 196 -21.90 -4.96 -6.31
N GLY A 197 -22.76 -4.28 -7.08
CA GLY A 197 -23.32 -4.75 -8.35
C GLY A 197 -23.17 -3.70 -9.43
#